data_AF-A0A915CJL0-F1
#
_entry.id   AF-A0A915CJL0-F1
#
_cell.length_a   1.000
_cell.length_b   1.000
_cell.length_c   1.000
_cell.angle_alpha   90.00
_cell.angle_beta   90.00
_cell.angle_gamma   90.00
#
_symmetry.space_group_name_H-M   'P 1'
#
loop_
_entity.id
_entity.type
_entity.pdbx_description
1 polymer ?
#
loop_
_entity_poly.entity_id
_entity_poly.type
_entity_poly.pdbx_seq_one_letter_code
_entity_poly.pdbx_strand_id
1 'polypeptide(L)'
;EVWKDYVTQEEAAIAAKEGGGGKKHGKSGSFMTVSMLYRESLNNLMTMLNMTHPHFIRCIIPNEKKTSGLIEAGLVLNQLTCNGVLEGIRICRKGFPNRMMHPDFRHRYSVLAADEANSSPDAKKCAEAILGKLVSQQKLSDDNYKMGDTKVFFKAGVLARLEDIRDEVLKVIMTKFEAYIRWYCGLVDRKRRLEQNAAMLLLQRNIHMWCSLRTWEWFKLYTKVRPMLREGKIAEQMEKLNEKLKSLEDGIEKETKLRKELEDNSVKIQAEKADLLSQLESVRAQLNEAEERVKRESGLKGDVDKQLE
;
A
#
# COMPACT_ATOMS: atom_id res chain seq x y z
N GLU A 1 -7.50 10.93 -13.85
CA GLU A 1 -6.10 10.67 -14.27
C GLU A 1 -5.85 9.27 -14.82
N VAL A 2 -6.57 8.22 -14.37
CA VAL A 2 -6.36 6.83 -14.83
C VAL A 2 -6.65 6.57 -16.33
N TRP A 3 -7.43 7.44 -16.98
CA TRP A 3 -7.82 7.29 -18.40
C TRP A 3 -7.15 8.31 -19.33
N LYS A 4 -6.19 9.08 -18.82
CA LYS A 4 -5.56 10.17 -19.59
C LYS A 4 -4.68 9.65 -20.73
N ASP A 5 -4.19 8.41 -20.59
CA ASP A 5 -3.36 7.71 -21.58
C ASP A 5 -4.14 6.62 -22.34
N TYR A 6 -5.46 6.50 -22.12
CA TYR A 6 -6.28 5.51 -22.81
C TYR A 6 -6.65 6.04 -24.20
N VAL A 7 -5.91 5.60 -25.20
CA VAL A 7 -6.19 5.89 -26.61
C VAL A 7 -7.13 4.82 -27.15
N THR A 8 -8.28 5.24 -27.70
CA THR A 8 -9.21 4.31 -28.33
C THR A 8 -8.62 3.71 -29.61
N GLN A 9 -9.05 2.51 -29.99
CA GLN A 9 -8.56 1.85 -31.20
C GLN A 9 -8.82 2.68 -32.47
N GLU A 10 -9.86 3.53 -32.46
CA GLU A 10 -10.16 4.47 -33.54
C GLU A 10 -9.17 5.65 -33.55
N GLU A 11 -8.86 6.25 -32.40
CA GLU A 11 -7.88 7.35 -32.30
C GLU A 11 -6.46 6.90 -32.68
N ALA A 12 -6.05 5.68 -32.31
CA ALA A 12 -4.77 5.12 -32.72
C ALA A 12 -4.69 4.87 -34.25
N ALA A 13 -5.81 4.44 -34.86
CA ALA A 13 -5.91 4.23 -36.31
C ALA A 13 -5.96 5.55 -37.10
N ILE A 14 -6.55 6.60 -36.52
CA ILE A 14 -6.60 7.95 -37.10
C ILE A 14 -5.21 8.61 -37.01
N ALA A 15 -4.51 8.50 -35.89
CA ALA A 15 -3.14 9.01 -35.74
C ALA A 15 -2.16 8.36 -36.74
N ALA A 16 -2.36 7.08 -37.07
CA ALA A 16 -1.60 6.38 -38.11
C ALA A 16 -1.90 6.88 -39.54
N LYS A 17 -3.08 7.48 -39.77
CA LYS A 17 -3.47 8.05 -41.06
C LYS A 17 -3.11 9.54 -41.22
N GLU A 18 -3.07 10.31 -40.14
CA GLU A 18 -2.86 11.76 -40.17
C GLU A 18 -1.39 12.21 -40.17
N GLY A 19 -0.44 11.30 -39.95
CA GLY A 19 1.00 11.55 -40.12
C GLY A 19 1.43 11.64 -41.59
N GLY A 20 1.09 12.75 -42.27
CA GLY A 20 1.39 12.96 -43.69
C GLY A 20 2.86 13.25 -44.03
N GLY A 21 3.24 12.86 -45.26
CA GLY A 21 4.19 13.65 -46.06
C GLY A 21 5.59 13.08 -46.28
N GLY A 22 5.71 11.92 -46.93
CA GLY A 22 6.99 11.48 -47.49
C GLY A 22 6.88 10.20 -48.30
N LYS A 23 7.03 10.30 -49.63
CA LYS A 23 7.25 9.15 -50.53
C LYS A 23 8.55 8.44 -50.12
N LYS A 24 8.47 7.52 -49.18
CA LYS A 24 9.40 6.40 -49.03
C LYS A 24 8.65 5.15 -49.41
N HIS A 25 9.16 4.44 -50.42
CA HIS A 25 8.77 3.09 -50.78
C HIS A 25 9.20 2.17 -49.62
N GLY A 26 8.45 2.21 -48.52
CA GLY A 26 8.64 1.39 -47.33
C GLY A 26 7.62 0.26 -47.37
N LYS A 27 8.15 -0.97 -47.37
CA LYS A 27 7.51 -2.26 -47.09
C LYS A 27 5.99 -2.19 -46.89
N SER A 28 5.25 -2.80 -47.83
CA SER A 28 3.87 -3.25 -47.66
C SER A 28 3.61 -3.58 -46.20
N GLY A 29 2.85 -2.72 -45.51
CA GLY A 29 2.36 -3.02 -44.18
C GLY A 29 1.67 -4.37 -44.32
N SER A 30 2.19 -5.38 -43.60
CA SER A 30 1.56 -6.70 -43.51
C SER A 30 0.07 -6.44 -43.40
N PHE A 31 -0.69 -6.88 -44.40
CA PHE A 31 -2.12 -6.61 -44.50
C PHE A 31 -2.79 -7.45 -43.42
N MET A 32 -2.66 -7.02 -42.18
CA MET A 32 -3.26 -7.66 -41.03
C MET A 32 -4.75 -7.44 -41.17
N THR A 33 -5.44 -8.53 -41.47
CA THR A 33 -6.89 -8.55 -41.43
C THR A 33 -7.36 -8.14 -40.03
N VAL A 34 -8.55 -7.56 -39.93
CA VAL A 34 -9.18 -7.22 -38.65
C VAL A 34 -9.17 -8.45 -37.72
N SER A 35 -9.39 -9.64 -38.26
CA SER A 35 -9.31 -10.91 -37.51
C SER A 35 -7.93 -11.18 -36.90
N MET A 36 -6.83 -10.87 -37.61
CA MET A 36 -5.46 -11.04 -37.08
C MET A 36 -5.17 -10.06 -35.95
N LEU A 37 -5.61 -8.80 -36.09
CA LEU A 37 -5.49 -7.78 -35.02
C LEU A 37 -6.24 -8.19 -33.76
N TYR A 38 -7.48 -8.69 -33.90
CA TYR A 38 -8.27 -9.20 -32.77
C TYR A 38 -7.61 -10.41 -32.11
N ARG A 39 -7.04 -11.33 -32.90
CA ARG A 39 -6.35 -12.52 -32.36
C ARG A 39 -5.16 -12.13 -31.49
N GLU A 40 -4.36 -11.17 -31.94
CA GLU A 40 -3.20 -10.68 -31.18
C GLU A 40 -3.64 -9.97 -29.89
N SER A 41 -4.66 -9.12 -29.97
CA SER A 41 -5.24 -8.46 -28.80
C SER A 41 -5.79 -9.45 -27.77
N LEU A 42 -6.51 -10.50 -28.21
CA LEU A 42 -7.04 -11.54 -27.33
C LEU A 42 -5.94 -12.37 -26.67
N ASN A 43 -4.87 -12.69 -27.39
CA ASN A 43 -3.73 -13.41 -26.81
C ASN A 43 -3.05 -12.59 -25.71
N ASN A 44 -2.87 -11.28 -25.93
CA ASN A 44 -2.32 -10.38 -24.93
C ASN A 44 -3.23 -10.27 -23.71
N LEU A 45 -4.54 -10.14 -23.92
CA LEU A 45 -5.53 -10.13 -22.84
C LEU A 45 -5.49 -11.43 -22.04
N MET A 46 -5.46 -12.59 -22.71
CA MET A 46 -5.45 -13.89 -22.04
C MET A 46 -4.17 -14.09 -21.21
N THR A 47 -3.04 -13.62 -21.74
CA THR A 47 -1.75 -13.63 -21.03
C THR A 47 -1.84 -12.78 -19.77
N MET A 48 -2.37 -11.56 -19.88
CA MET A 48 -2.58 -10.68 -18.73
C MET A 48 -3.53 -11.30 -17.69
N LEU A 49 -4.66 -11.85 -18.12
CA LEU A 49 -5.63 -12.49 -17.21
C LEU A 49 -5.00 -13.68 -16.46
N ASN A 50 -4.21 -14.51 -17.14
CA ASN A 50 -3.54 -15.66 -16.52
C ASN A 50 -2.44 -15.27 -15.51
N MET A 51 -1.89 -14.06 -15.61
CA MET A 51 -0.93 -13.52 -14.64
C MET A 51 -1.60 -12.97 -13.38
N THR A 52 -2.94 -12.84 -13.38
CA THR A 52 -3.71 -12.28 -12.26
C THR A 52 -4.43 -13.36 -11.44
N HIS A 53 -5.01 -12.96 -10.31
CA HIS A 53 -5.86 -13.82 -9.50
C HIS A 53 -7.33 -13.63 -9.91
N PRO A 54 -7.97 -14.58 -10.63
CA PRO A 54 -9.31 -14.38 -11.16
C PRO A 54 -10.39 -14.53 -10.08
N HIS A 55 -11.39 -13.66 -10.15
CA HIS A 55 -12.62 -13.76 -9.37
C HIS A 55 -13.80 -13.89 -10.34
N PHE A 56 -14.64 -14.91 -10.15
CA PHE A 56 -15.72 -15.25 -11.08
C PHE A 56 -17.09 -14.85 -10.54
N ILE A 57 -17.87 -14.16 -11.37
CA ILE A 57 -19.30 -13.91 -11.17
C ILE A 57 -20.03 -14.60 -12.32
N ARG A 58 -20.93 -15.55 -12.02
CA ARG A 58 -21.76 -16.22 -13.02
C ARG A 58 -23.18 -15.67 -12.97
N CYS A 59 -23.55 -14.92 -14.00
CA CYS A 59 -24.90 -14.42 -14.19
C CYS A 59 -25.80 -15.54 -14.75
N ILE A 60 -27.02 -15.66 -14.22
CA ILE A 60 -28.02 -16.65 -14.66
C ILE A 60 -29.23 -15.90 -15.20
N ILE A 61 -29.70 -16.30 -16.39
CA ILE A 61 -30.91 -15.74 -17.00
C ILE A 61 -32.12 -16.40 -16.36
N PRO A 62 -33.04 -15.64 -15.72
CA PRO A 62 -34.16 -16.22 -14.98
C PRO A 62 -35.32 -16.64 -15.89
N ASN A 63 -35.57 -15.94 -17.01
CA ASN A 63 -36.62 -16.25 -17.99
C ASN A 63 -36.31 -15.57 -19.34
N GLU A 64 -36.82 -16.12 -20.44
CA GLU A 64 -36.68 -15.52 -21.78
C GLU A 64 -37.67 -14.38 -22.06
N LYS A 65 -38.78 -14.34 -21.32
CA LYS A 65 -39.84 -13.35 -21.47
C LYS A 65 -39.45 -11.94 -20.99
N LYS A 66 -38.24 -11.78 -20.43
CA LYS A 66 -37.72 -10.51 -19.85
C LYS A 66 -38.63 -9.89 -18.80
N THR A 67 -39.38 -10.74 -18.09
CA THR A 67 -40.31 -10.32 -17.02
C THR A 67 -39.63 -10.37 -15.66
N SER A 68 -39.79 -9.32 -14.86
CA SER A 68 -39.25 -9.29 -13.49
C SER A 68 -40.01 -10.27 -12.59
N GLY A 69 -39.31 -10.92 -11.66
CA GLY A 69 -39.88 -11.83 -10.67
C GLY A 69 -40.31 -13.21 -11.18
N LEU A 70 -40.27 -13.46 -12.49
CA LEU A 70 -40.54 -14.77 -13.08
C LEU A 70 -39.25 -15.60 -13.18
N ILE A 71 -39.25 -16.84 -12.69
CA ILE A 71 -38.14 -17.78 -12.83
C ILE A 71 -38.63 -19.05 -13.53
N GLU A 72 -37.94 -19.42 -14.60
CA GLU A 72 -38.20 -20.63 -15.36
C GLU A 72 -37.21 -21.72 -14.98
N ALA A 73 -37.69 -22.74 -14.26
CA ALA A 73 -36.85 -23.77 -13.66
C ALA A 73 -36.07 -24.59 -14.71
N GLY A 74 -36.69 -24.94 -15.85
CA GLY A 74 -36.03 -25.69 -16.91
C GLY A 74 -34.84 -24.96 -17.52
N LEU A 75 -35.02 -23.67 -17.80
CA LEU A 75 -33.97 -22.79 -18.33
C LEU A 75 -32.81 -22.62 -17.34
N VAL A 76 -33.12 -22.37 -16.07
CA VAL A 76 -32.10 -22.21 -15.03
C VAL A 76 -31.33 -23.52 -14.80
N LEU A 77 -32.03 -24.67 -14.74
CA LEU A 77 -31.40 -25.97 -14.57
C LEU A 77 -30.42 -26.27 -15.71
N ASN A 78 -30.82 -26.00 -16.95
CA ASN A 78 -29.94 -26.19 -18.11
C ASN A 78 -28.67 -25.32 -18.00
N GLN A 79 -28.82 -24.04 -17.66
CA GLN A 79 -27.68 -23.13 -17.45
C GLN A 79 -26.74 -23.59 -16.32
N LEU A 80 -27.27 -24.03 -15.17
CA LEU A 80 -26.46 -24.51 -14.06
C LEU A 80 -25.64 -25.75 -14.42
N THR A 81 -26.22 -26.62 -15.26
CA THR A 81 -25.60 -27.86 -15.72
C THR A 81 -24.53 -27.57 -16.77
N CYS A 82 -24.86 -26.80 -17.83
CA CYS A 82 -23.92 -26.47 -18.90
C CYS A 82 -22.75 -25.59 -18.44
N ASN A 83 -22.99 -24.66 -17.50
CA ASN A 83 -21.93 -23.78 -16.97
C ASN A 83 -21.05 -24.47 -15.91
N GLY A 84 -21.31 -25.74 -15.57
CA GLY A 84 -20.57 -26.51 -14.58
C GLY A 84 -20.66 -25.90 -13.16
N VAL A 85 -21.79 -25.29 -12.82
CA VAL A 85 -21.95 -24.62 -11.51
C VAL A 85 -21.94 -25.65 -10.38
N LEU A 86 -22.55 -26.82 -10.60
CA LEU A 86 -22.59 -27.90 -9.61
C LEU A 86 -21.18 -28.45 -9.33
N GLU A 87 -20.39 -28.67 -10.37
CA GLU A 87 -18.98 -29.08 -10.28
C GLU A 87 -18.15 -28.01 -9.57
N GLY A 88 -18.35 -26.74 -9.92
CA GLY A 88 -17.72 -25.61 -9.26
C GLY A 88 -18.01 -25.58 -7.75
N ILE A 89 -19.27 -25.75 -7.35
CA ILE A 89 -19.65 -25.82 -5.94
C ILE A 89 -19.02 -27.04 -5.26
N ARG A 90 -19.02 -28.21 -5.92
CA ARG A 90 -18.42 -29.44 -5.38
C ARG A 90 -16.93 -29.27 -5.12
N ILE A 91 -16.21 -28.63 -6.05
CA ILE A 91 -14.78 -28.32 -5.90
C ILE A 91 -14.58 -27.29 -4.79
N CYS A 92 -15.37 -26.21 -4.73
CA CYS A 92 -15.27 -25.21 -3.66
C CYS A 92 -15.56 -25.77 -2.26
N ARG A 93 -16.47 -26.76 -2.14
CA ARG A 93 -16.79 -27.42 -0.86
C ARG A 93 -15.70 -28.39 -0.41
N LYS A 94 -15.07 -29.12 -1.33
CA LYS A 94 -13.96 -30.02 -1.01
C LYS A 94 -12.63 -29.28 -0.89
N GLY A 95 -12.50 -28.16 -1.58
CA GLY A 95 -11.29 -27.36 -1.66
C GLY A 95 -11.17 -26.34 -0.52
N PHE A 96 -10.07 -25.61 -0.60
CA PHE A 96 -9.72 -24.54 0.33
C PHE A 96 -9.54 -23.25 -0.47
N PRO A 97 -10.63 -22.46 -0.66
CA PRO A 97 -10.61 -21.28 -1.52
C PRO A 97 -9.72 -20.16 -0.96
N ASN A 98 -9.61 -20.06 0.36
CA ASN A 98 -8.81 -19.03 1.02
C ASN A 98 -7.39 -19.53 1.24
N ARG A 99 -6.40 -18.76 0.78
CA ARG A 99 -4.98 -19.12 0.81
C ARG A 99 -4.18 -17.95 1.35
N MET A 100 -3.35 -18.18 2.35
CA MET A 100 -2.50 -17.15 2.95
C MET A 100 -1.06 -17.62 3.06
N MET A 101 -0.11 -16.73 2.85
CA MET A 101 1.31 -17.03 3.05
C MET A 101 1.61 -17.17 4.55
N HIS A 102 2.54 -18.06 4.92
CA HIS A 102 2.91 -18.27 6.34
C HIS A 102 3.36 -16.98 7.07
N PRO A 103 4.20 -16.11 6.48
CA PRO A 103 4.61 -14.86 7.13
C PRO A 103 3.42 -13.94 7.41
N ASP A 104 2.51 -13.80 6.43
CA ASP A 104 1.31 -12.97 6.57
C ASP A 104 0.37 -13.52 7.63
N PHE A 105 0.17 -14.85 7.64
CA PHE A 105 -0.65 -15.53 8.64
C PHE A 105 -0.09 -15.33 10.06
N ARG A 106 1.23 -15.55 10.23
CA ARG A 106 1.92 -15.32 11.51
C ARG A 106 1.74 -13.88 11.98
N HIS A 107 2.02 -12.90 11.12
CA HIS A 107 1.92 -11.49 11.49
C HIS A 107 0.49 -11.12 11.87
N ARG A 108 -0.49 -11.52 11.05
CA ARG A 108 -1.90 -11.16 11.22
C ARG A 108 -2.52 -11.77 12.48
N TYR A 109 -2.26 -13.05 12.76
CA TYR A 109 -2.85 -13.78 13.88
C TYR A 109 -1.96 -13.89 15.11
N SER A 110 -0.80 -13.23 15.12
CA SER A 110 0.09 -13.12 16.30
C SER A 110 -0.66 -12.65 17.55
N VAL A 111 -1.64 -11.76 17.40
CA VAL A 111 -2.46 -11.23 18.51
C VAL A 111 -3.30 -12.29 19.19
N LEU A 112 -3.69 -13.36 18.48
CA LEU A 112 -4.47 -14.46 19.04
C LEU A 112 -3.61 -15.43 19.86
N ALA A 113 -2.32 -15.52 19.54
CA ALA A 113 -1.40 -16.51 20.08
C ALA A 113 0.04 -15.96 20.03
N ALA A 114 0.33 -15.00 20.91
CA ALA A 114 1.58 -14.23 20.89
C ALA A 114 2.81 -15.08 21.21
N ASP A 115 2.70 -16.01 22.17
CA ASP A 115 3.79 -16.88 22.58
C ASP A 115 4.18 -17.85 21.46
N GLU A 116 3.17 -18.44 20.80
CA GLU A 116 3.34 -19.36 19.69
C GLU A 116 3.87 -18.67 18.44
N ALA A 117 3.46 -17.42 18.20
CA ALA A 117 3.97 -16.61 17.09
C ALA A 117 5.46 -16.24 17.25
N ASN A 118 5.99 -16.26 18.47
CA ASN A 118 7.39 -15.96 18.76
C ASN A 118 8.24 -17.21 19.05
N SER A 119 7.64 -18.39 18.98
CA SER A 119 8.32 -19.65 19.35
C SER A 119 9.47 -20.04 18.41
N SER A 120 9.50 -19.56 17.17
CA SER A 120 10.48 -19.99 16.16
C SER A 120 10.74 -18.88 15.13
N PRO A 121 11.94 -18.83 14.50
CA PRO A 121 12.19 -17.95 13.36
C PRO A 121 11.47 -18.44 12.08
N ASP A 122 11.18 -19.73 11.98
CA ASP A 122 10.48 -20.32 10.84
C ASP A 122 8.97 -20.03 10.89
N ALA A 123 8.46 -19.38 9.84
CA ALA A 123 7.07 -18.96 9.73
C ALA A 123 6.10 -20.15 9.62
N LYS A 124 6.50 -21.28 9.02
CA LYS A 124 5.65 -22.46 8.89
C LYS A 124 5.35 -23.07 10.27
N LYS A 125 6.40 -23.29 11.07
CA LYS A 125 6.27 -23.79 12.45
C LYS A 125 5.45 -22.86 13.34
N CYS A 126 5.62 -21.54 13.20
CA CYS A 126 4.79 -20.57 13.93
C CYS A 126 3.32 -20.67 13.52
N ALA A 127 3.03 -20.76 12.22
CA ALA A 127 1.66 -20.92 11.73
C ALA A 127 1.02 -22.21 12.25
N GLU A 128 1.75 -23.32 12.27
CA GLU A 128 1.30 -24.60 12.86
C GLU A 128 1.02 -24.47 14.36
N ALA A 129 1.89 -23.82 15.11
CA ALA A 129 1.71 -23.60 16.55
C ALA A 129 0.49 -22.72 16.86
N ILE A 130 0.30 -21.62 16.12
CA ILE A 130 -0.87 -20.73 16.25
C ILE A 130 -2.15 -21.52 15.95
N LEU A 131 -2.19 -22.29 14.86
CA LEU A 131 -3.36 -23.10 14.50
C LEU A 131 -3.61 -24.19 15.53
N GLY A 132 -2.57 -24.85 16.03
CA GLY A 132 -2.67 -25.85 17.10
C GLY A 132 -3.30 -25.28 18.37
N LYS A 133 -2.91 -24.06 18.77
CA LYS A 133 -3.55 -23.36 19.90
C LYS A 133 -5.02 -23.00 19.61
N LEU A 134 -5.33 -22.58 18.39
CA LEU A 134 -6.72 -22.26 18.01
C LEU A 134 -7.61 -23.51 17.98
N VAL A 135 -7.04 -24.67 17.62
CA VAL A 135 -7.72 -25.97 17.70
C VAL A 135 -7.91 -26.42 19.15
N SER A 136 -6.89 -26.28 20.00
CA SER A 136 -7.00 -26.65 21.42
C SER A 136 -8.02 -25.78 22.17
N GLN A 137 -8.18 -24.52 21.77
CA GLN A 137 -9.22 -23.61 22.26
C GLN A 137 -10.62 -23.86 21.65
N GLN A 138 -10.80 -24.92 20.84
CA GLN A 138 -12.04 -25.25 20.11
C GLN A 138 -12.58 -24.12 19.22
N LYS A 139 -11.73 -23.16 18.83
CA LYS A 139 -12.08 -22.09 17.90
C LYS A 139 -12.01 -22.55 16.44
N LEU A 140 -11.21 -23.59 16.18
CA LEU A 140 -10.97 -24.18 14.88
C LEU A 140 -11.05 -25.72 14.95
N SER A 141 -11.43 -26.37 13.85
CA SER A 141 -11.38 -27.83 13.68
C SER A 141 -10.32 -28.19 12.63
N ASP A 142 -9.69 -29.36 12.74
CA ASP A 142 -8.63 -29.81 11.82
C ASP A 142 -9.12 -30.03 10.37
N ASP A 143 -10.42 -30.21 10.18
CA ASP A 143 -11.03 -30.29 8.84
C ASP A 143 -11.19 -28.90 8.17
N ASN A 144 -11.09 -27.82 8.93
CA ASN A 144 -11.33 -26.46 8.43
C ASN A 144 -10.11 -25.81 7.77
N TYR A 145 -8.92 -26.37 7.99
CA TYR A 145 -7.68 -25.86 7.41
C TYR A 145 -6.76 -27.00 6.96
N LYS A 146 -5.83 -26.69 6.07
CA LYS A 146 -4.69 -27.55 5.75
C LYS A 146 -3.41 -26.74 5.63
N MET A 147 -2.32 -27.33 6.08
CA MET A 147 -0.98 -26.74 6.01
C MET A 147 -0.32 -27.16 4.70
N GLY A 148 0.11 -26.18 3.90
CA GLY A 148 0.98 -26.41 2.75
C GLY A 148 2.41 -25.97 3.04
N ASP A 149 3.28 -26.06 2.03
CA ASP A 149 4.70 -25.72 2.19
C ASP A 149 4.93 -24.22 2.40
N THR A 150 4.29 -23.38 1.58
CA THR A 150 4.44 -21.91 1.66
C THR A 150 3.20 -21.21 2.18
N LYS A 151 2.04 -21.89 2.13
CA LYS A 151 0.72 -21.30 2.38
C LYS A 151 -0.12 -22.13 3.33
N VAL A 152 -0.96 -21.46 4.11
CA VAL A 152 -2.07 -22.05 4.86
C VAL A 152 -3.34 -21.95 4.03
N PHE A 153 -4.12 -23.02 4.04
CA PHE A 153 -5.35 -23.17 3.27
C PHE A 153 -6.55 -23.25 4.21
N PHE A 154 -7.60 -22.47 3.94
CA PHE A 154 -8.82 -22.44 4.75
C PHE A 154 -10.07 -22.72 3.92
N LYS A 155 -11.04 -23.43 4.53
CA LYS A 155 -12.38 -23.55 3.97
C LYS A 155 -13.09 -22.20 3.96
N ALA A 156 -14.14 -22.09 3.16
CA ALA A 156 -14.97 -20.89 3.12
C ALA A 156 -15.57 -20.58 4.50
N GLY A 157 -15.65 -19.29 4.86
CA GLY A 157 -16.21 -18.81 6.14
C GLY A 157 -15.29 -18.92 7.35
N VAL A 158 -14.30 -19.82 7.34
CA VAL A 158 -13.38 -20.02 8.48
C VAL A 158 -12.52 -18.77 8.74
N LEU A 159 -12.01 -18.17 7.66
CA LEU A 159 -11.16 -16.98 7.77
C LEU A 159 -11.93 -15.79 8.33
N ALA A 160 -13.19 -15.60 7.93
CA ALA A 160 -14.05 -14.54 8.45
C ALA A 160 -14.25 -14.70 9.97
N ARG A 161 -14.54 -15.92 10.42
CA ARG A 161 -14.65 -16.22 11.86
C ARG A 161 -13.35 -15.94 12.62
N LEU A 162 -12.19 -16.22 12.03
CA LEU A 162 -10.90 -15.89 12.65
C LEU A 162 -10.66 -14.38 12.74
N GLU A 163 -11.10 -13.61 11.74
CA GLU A 163 -11.07 -12.14 11.81
C GLU A 163 -12.00 -11.61 12.90
N ASP A 164 -13.21 -12.14 13.05
CA ASP A 164 -14.14 -11.71 14.11
C ASP A 164 -13.53 -11.90 15.51
N ILE A 165 -12.89 -13.05 15.74
CA ILE A 165 -12.21 -13.35 17.02
C ILE A 165 -11.03 -12.41 17.24
N ARG A 166 -10.28 -12.10 16.18
CA ARG A 166 -9.14 -11.18 16.22
C ARG A 166 -9.60 -9.75 16.54
N ASP A 167 -10.69 -9.29 15.93
CA ASP A 167 -11.23 -7.97 16.15
C ASP A 167 -11.70 -7.78 17.60
N GLU A 168 -12.29 -8.80 18.20
CA GLU A 168 -12.70 -8.74 19.61
C GLU A 168 -11.50 -8.59 20.56
N VAL A 169 -10.39 -9.28 20.28
CA VAL A 169 -9.14 -9.12 21.05
C VAL A 169 -8.51 -7.75 20.81
N LEU A 170 -8.45 -7.29 19.55
CA LEU A 170 -7.92 -5.98 19.19
C LEU A 170 -8.71 -4.85 19.85
N LYS A 171 -10.03 -4.98 19.95
CA LYS A 171 -10.90 -4.02 20.63
C LYS A 171 -10.52 -3.85 22.10
N VAL A 172 -10.23 -4.94 22.81
CA VAL A 172 -9.76 -4.88 24.21
C VAL A 172 -8.40 -4.19 24.32
N ILE A 173 -7.47 -4.51 23.42
CA ILE A 173 -6.13 -3.89 23.39
C ILE A 173 -6.25 -2.39 23.10
N MET A 174 -7.03 -2.00 22.09
CA MET A 174 -7.25 -0.61 21.72
C MET A 174 -7.88 0.18 22.88
N THR A 175 -8.87 -0.40 23.56
CA THR A 175 -9.49 0.23 24.72
C THR A 175 -8.48 0.52 25.84
N LYS A 176 -7.56 -0.42 26.11
CA LYS A 176 -6.48 -0.22 27.10
C LYS A 176 -5.49 0.86 26.66
N PHE A 177 -5.14 0.88 25.38
CA PHE A 177 -4.25 1.89 24.81
C PHE A 177 -4.86 3.29 24.89
N GLU A 178 -6.12 3.45 24.51
CA GLU A 178 -6.86 4.70 24.66
C GLU A 178 -6.94 5.15 26.13
N ALA A 179 -7.18 4.22 27.05
CA ALA A 179 -7.20 4.53 28.48
C ALA A 179 -5.84 5.07 28.96
N TYR A 180 -4.73 4.50 28.49
CA TYR A 180 -3.39 4.97 28.80
C TYR A 180 -3.11 6.37 28.24
N ILE A 181 -3.50 6.63 27.00
CA ILE A 181 -3.38 7.97 26.39
C ILE A 181 -4.19 8.99 27.19
N ARG A 182 -5.46 8.69 27.50
CA ARG A 182 -6.32 9.60 28.28
C ARG A 182 -5.75 9.88 29.67
N TRP A 183 -5.22 8.86 30.34
CA TRP A 183 -4.53 9.00 31.62
C TRP A 183 -3.31 9.93 31.51
N TYR A 184 -2.45 9.73 30.50
CA TYR A 184 -1.26 10.55 30.30
C TYR A 184 -1.62 12.02 30.01
N CYS A 185 -2.59 12.26 29.12
CA CYS A 185 -3.13 13.60 28.87
C CYS A 185 -3.69 14.24 30.16
N GLY A 186 -4.37 13.45 31.00
CA GLY A 186 -4.87 13.90 32.29
C GLY A 186 -3.77 14.31 33.27
N LEU A 187 -2.63 13.60 33.30
CA LEU A 187 -1.48 13.97 34.11
C LEU A 187 -0.84 15.29 33.65
N VAL A 188 -0.69 15.47 32.34
CA VAL A 188 -0.16 16.72 31.77
C VAL A 188 -1.09 17.90 32.10
N ASP A 189 -2.41 17.73 31.94
CA ASP A 189 -3.37 18.78 32.30
C ASP A 189 -3.37 19.07 33.81
N ARG A 190 -3.28 18.04 34.65
CA ARG A 190 -3.17 18.22 36.11
C ARG A 190 -1.93 19.02 36.50
N LYS A 191 -0.77 18.71 35.93
CA LYS A 191 0.47 19.48 36.19
C LYS A 191 0.29 20.94 35.80
N ARG A 192 -0.25 21.21 34.61
CA ARG A 192 -0.55 22.56 34.13
C ARG A 192 -1.48 23.32 35.09
N ARG A 193 -2.55 22.70 35.59
CA ARG A 193 -3.48 23.34 36.54
C ARG A 193 -2.83 23.60 37.90
N LEU A 194 -1.98 22.70 38.39
CA LEU A 194 -1.24 22.91 39.65
C LEU A 194 -0.28 24.10 39.53
N GLU A 195 0.46 24.20 38.42
CA GLU A 195 1.33 25.34 38.12
C GLU A 195 0.54 26.63 38.01
N GLN A 196 -0.62 26.62 37.32
CA GLN A 196 -1.52 27.78 37.23
C GLN A 196 -2.03 28.23 38.61
N ASN A 197 -2.44 27.29 39.47
CA ASN A 197 -2.90 27.61 40.82
C ASN A 197 -1.79 28.21 41.68
N ALA A 198 -0.58 27.65 41.62
CA ALA A 198 0.57 28.20 42.33
C ALA A 198 0.96 29.59 41.81
N ALA A 199 0.98 29.77 40.49
CA ALA A 199 1.24 31.06 39.86
C ALA A 199 0.18 32.11 40.22
N MET A 200 -1.09 31.72 40.32
CA MET A 200 -2.18 32.61 40.75
C MET A 200 -1.96 33.14 42.16
N LEU A 201 -1.59 32.29 43.12
CA LEU A 201 -1.30 32.71 44.50
C LEU A 201 -0.08 33.64 44.57
N LEU A 202 0.98 33.32 43.82
CA LEU A 202 2.17 34.16 43.73
C LEU A 202 1.84 35.53 43.11
N LEU A 203 1.03 35.55 42.06
CA LEU A 203 0.60 36.77 41.39
C LEU A 203 -0.21 37.66 42.34
N GLN A 204 -1.19 37.08 43.04
CA GLN A 204 -1.97 37.80 44.04
C GLN A 204 -1.07 38.41 45.13
N ARG A 205 -0.13 37.63 45.69
CA ARG A 205 0.81 38.12 46.70
C ARG A 205 1.69 39.24 46.15
N ASN A 206 2.25 39.07 44.96
CA ASN A 206 3.14 40.04 44.34
C ASN A 206 2.40 41.34 43.98
N ILE A 207 1.14 41.27 43.54
CA ILE A 207 0.32 42.46 43.30
C ILE A 207 0.11 43.24 44.59
N HIS A 208 -0.26 42.56 45.70
CA HIS A 208 -0.39 43.22 47.00
C HIS A 208 0.92 43.89 47.43
N MET A 209 2.04 43.18 47.34
CA MET A 209 3.36 43.75 47.65
C MET A 209 3.73 44.92 46.74
N TRP A 210 3.41 44.84 45.44
CA TRP A 210 3.65 45.92 44.48
C TRP A 210 2.85 47.18 44.81
N CYS A 211 1.59 47.03 45.23
CA CYS A 211 0.78 48.16 45.68
C CYS A 211 1.46 48.92 46.83
N SER A 212 2.10 48.23 47.77
CA SER A 212 2.88 48.84 48.86
C SER A 212 4.25 49.37 48.40
N LEU A 213 4.96 48.62 47.55
CA LEU A 213 6.32 48.95 47.10
C LEU A 213 6.34 50.19 46.19
N ARG A 214 5.33 50.37 45.33
CA ARG A 214 5.22 51.51 44.41
C ARG A 214 5.13 52.84 45.14
N THR A 215 4.54 52.85 46.33
CA THR A 215 4.44 54.05 47.18
C THR A 215 5.72 54.32 47.98
N TRP A 216 6.64 53.36 48.08
CA TRP A 216 7.85 53.48 48.89
C TRP A 216 8.94 54.32 48.21
N GLU A 217 9.44 55.34 48.92
CA GLU A 217 10.38 56.34 48.36
C GLU A 217 11.73 55.75 47.92
N TRP A 218 12.31 54.82 48.68
CA TRP A 218 13.57 54.16 48.30
C TRP A 218 13.46 53.36 47.00
N PHE A 219 12.30 52.73 46.77
CA PHE A 219 12.06 51.98 45.54
C PHE A 219 11.95 52.90 44.31
N LYS A 220 11.37 54.10 44.47
CA LYS A 220 11.32 55.12 43.40
C LYS A 220 12.70 55.64 43.02
N LEU A 221 13.62 55.75 43.98
CA LEU A 221 15.02 56.11 43.70
C LEU A 221 15.70 54.99 42.89
N TYR A 222 15.59 53.75 43.35
CA TYR A 222 16.18 52.58 42.69
C TYR A 222 15.73 52.44 41.23
N THR A 223 14.44 52.61 40.94
CA THR A 223 13.91 52.49 39.57
C THR A 223 14.44 53.56 38.61
N LYS A 224 14.79 54.76 39.11
CA LYS A 224 15.43 55.82 38.32
C LYS A 224 16.91 55.55 38.05
N VAL A 225 17.63 54.96 39.01
CA VAL A 225 19.07 54.74 38.92
C VAL A 225 19.42 53.46 38.13
N ARG A 226 18.63 52.39 38.27
CA ARG A 226 18.92 51.07 37.65
C ARG A 226 19.10 51.10 36.12
N PRO A 227 18.30 51.81 35.31
CA PRO A 227 18.47 51.85 33.85
C PRO A 227 19.76 52.52 33.38
N MET A 228 20.40 53.32 34.24
CA MET A 228 21.68 53.97 33.96
C MET A 228 22.87 52.99 34.09
N LEU A 229 22.65 51.83 34.73
CA LEU A 229 23.62 50.74 34.89
C LEU A 229 23.40 49.70 33.78
N ARG A 230 23.95 49.95 32.58
CA ARG A 230 23.69 49.17 31.34
C ARG A 230 24.57 47.92 31.15
N GLU A 231 25.70 47.83 31.84
CA GLU A 231 26.75 46.85 31.51
C GLU A 231 26.33 45.38 31.70
N GLY A 232 25.52 45.06 32.72
CA GLY A 232 25.09 43.68 32.99
C GLY A 232 24.13 43.06 31.96
N LYS A 233 23.36 43.87 31.21
CA LYS A 233 22.37 43.35 30.24
C LYS A 233 22.98 42.94 28.90
N ILE A 234 24.11 43.54 28.53
CA ILE A 234 24.77 43.27 27.26
C ILE A 234 25.42 41.88 27.28
N ALA A 235 26.03 41.49 28.41
CA ALA A 235 26.62 40.17 28.60
C ALA A 235 25.58 39.04 28.47
N GLU A 236 24.43 39.17 29.14
CA GLU A 236 23.34 38.17 29.06
C GLU A 236 22.76 38.05 27.64
N GLN A 237 22.69 39.16 26.90
CA GLN A 237 22.23 39.14 25.51
C GLN A 237 23.24 38.48 24.57
N MET A 238 24.54 38.73 24.78
CA MET A 238 25.61 38.08 24.01
C MET A 238 25.63 36.57 24.26
N GLU A 239 25.43 36.13 25.49
CA GLU A 239 25.36 34.70 25.83
C GLU A 239 24.20 34.00 25.11
N LYS A 240 22.99 34.59 25.16
CA LYS A 240 21.82 34.06 24.45
C LYS A 240 21.97 34.05 22.93
N LEU A 241 22.70 35.02 22.37
CA LEU A 241 23.00 35.05 20.93
C LEU A 241 24.00 33.95 20.55
N ASN A 242 25.03 33.73 21.36
CA ASN A 242 26.01 32.67 21.14
C ASN A 242 25.38 31.27 21.22
N GLU A 243 24.48 31.02 22.17
CA GLU A 243 23.74 29.75 22.26
C GLU A 243 22.88 29.50 21.00
N LYS A 244 22.18 30.54 20.52
CA LYS A 244 21.39 30.43 19.29
C LYS A 244 22.26 30.18 18.07
N LEU A 245 23.37 30.89 17.94
CA LEU A 245 24.33 30.69 16.84
C LEU A 245 24.81 29.24 16.82
N LYS A 246 25.25 28.71 17.96
CA LYS A 246 25.70 27.33 18.07
C LYS A 246 24.62 26.31 17.68
N SER A 247 23.39 26.51 18.13
CA SER A 247 22.27 25.62 17.76
C SER A 247 21.93 25.65 16.27
N LEU A 248 22.08 26.81 15.62
CA LEU A 248 21.84 26.98 14.20
C LEU A 248 22.99 26.38 13.36
N GLU A 249 24.23 26.56 13.80
CA GLU A 249 25.41 25.93 13.19
C GLU A 249 25.30 24.40 13.23
N ASP A 250 24.95 23.81 14.38
CA ASP A 250 24.72 22.37 14.53
C ASP A 250 23.57 21.86 13.64
N GLY A 251 22.52 22.68 13.47
CA GLY A 251 21.39 22.37 12.58
C GLY A 251 21.79 22.38 11.10
N ILE A 252 22.52 23.41 10.67
CA ILE A 252 23.03 23.53 9.30
C ILE A 252 23.97 22.37 8.97
N GLU A 253 24.85 21.97 9.91
CA GLU A 253 25.76 20.86 9.67
C GLU A 253 25.02 19.53 9.46
N LYS A 254 23.96 19.26 10.24
CA LYS A 254 23.15 18.05 10.07
C LYS A 254 22.38 18.04 8.75
N GLU A 255 21.71 19.14 8.42
CA GLU A 255 20.94 19.28 7.18
C GLU A 255 21.84 19.20 5.94
N THR A 256 23.04 19.79 5.99
CA THR A 256 24.00 19.71 4.87
C THR A 256 24.55 18.30 4.65
N LYS A 257 24.76 17.51 5.72
CA LYS A 257 25.13 16.09 5.60
C LYS A 257 24.00 15.26 4.99
N LEU A 258 22.78 15.38 5.52
CA LEU A 258 21.59 14.68 5.01
C LEU A 258 21.33 15.01 3.54
N ARG A 259 21.47 16.29 3.16
CA ARG A 259 21.29 16.72 1.77
C ARG A 259 22.29 16.07 0.82
N LYS A 260 23.57 15.99 1.19
CA LYS A 260 24.60 15.32 0.38
C LYS A 260 24.29 13.84 0.20
N GLU A 261 23.92 13.13 1.27
CA GLU A 261 23.56 11.71 1.21
C GLU A 261 22.35 11.46 0.28
N LEU A 262 21.34 12.34 0.34
CA LEU A 262 20.16 12.25 -0.54
C LEU A 262 20.49 12.57 -2.01
N GLU A 263 21.33 13.57 -2.26
CA GLU A 263 21.81 13.90 -3.62
C GLU A 263 22.60 12.72 -4.21
N ASP A 264 23.52 12.11 -3.45
CA ASP A 264 24.28 10.93 -3.88
C ASP A 264 23.37 9.74 -4.20
N ASN A 265 22.37 9.47 -3.37
CA ASN A 265 21.40 8.39 -3.61
C ASN A 265 20.52 8.68 -4.83
N SER A 266 20.12 9.93 -5.04
CA SER A 266 19.34 10.32 -6.21
C SER A 266 20.12 10.11 -7.51
N VAL A 267 21.41 10.46 -7.54
CA VAL A 267 22.27 10.25 -8.71
C VAL A 267 22.43 8.76 -9.00
N LYS A 268 22.65 7.92 -7.98
CA LYS A 268 22.73 6.46 -8.14
C LYS A 268 21.46 5.87 -8.75
N ILE A 269 20.29 6.23 -8.20
CA ILE A 269 19.00 5.73 -8.71
C ILE A 269 18.75 6.21 -10.15
N GLN A 270 19.14 7.44 -10.49
CA GLN A 270 19.03 7.95 -11.86
C GLN A 270 19.92 7.19 -12.84
N ALA A 271 21.14 6.83 -12.44
CA ALA A 271 22.05 6.01 -13.24
C ALA A 271 21.48 4.60 -13.45
N GLU A 272 21.03 3.93 -12.39
CA GLU A 272 20.39 2.60 -12.48
C GLU A 272 19.16 2.63 -13.39
N LYS A 273 18.34 3.68 -13.29
CA LYS A 273 17.18 3.87 -14.16
C LYS A 273 17.59 4.02 -15.64
N ALA A 274 18.63 4.80 -15.92
CA ALA A 274 19.12 5.00 -17.28
C ALA A 274 19.66 3.68 -17.87
N ASP A 275 20.39 2.91 -17.07
CA ASP A 275 20.92 1.60 -17.48
C ASP A 275 19.80 0.60 -17.78
N LEU A 276 18.79 0.52 -16.91
CA LEU A 276 17.63 -0.35 -17.12
C LEU A 276 16.80 0.06 -18.35
N LEU A 277 16.66 1.36 -18.62
CA LEU A 277 16.00 1.84 -19.83
C LEU A 277 16.79 1.45 -21.09
N SER A 278 18.12 1.61 -21.07
CA SER A 278 19.00 1.18 -22.17
C SER A 278 18.91 -0.33 -22.41
N GLN A 279 18.91 -1.13 -21.35
CA GLN A 279 18.70 -2.58 -21.45
C GLN A 279 17.32 -2.93 -22.04
N LEU A 280 16.26 -2.24 -21.63
CA LEU A 280 14.92 -2.42 -22.19
C LEU A 280 14.86 -2.08 -23.68
N GLU A 281 15.48 -0.98 -24.11
CA GLU A 281 15.56 -0.59 -25.52
C GLU A 281 16.33 -1.61 -26.35
N SER A 282 17.46 -2.11 -25.83
CA SER A 282 18.24 -3.18 -26.47
C SER A 282 17.44 -4.47 -26.62
N VAL A 283 16.77 -4.93 -25.56
CA VAL A 283 15.91 -6.12 -25.59
C VAL A 283 14.73 -5.92 -26.56
N ARG A 284 14.14 -4.73 -26.60
CA ARG A 284 13.06 -4.41 -27.55
C ARG A 284 13.55 -4.45 -29.00
N ALA A 285 14.76 -3.96 -29.29
CA ALA A 285 15.36 -4.06 -30.61
C ALA A 285 15.63 -5.52 -31.01
N GLN A 286 16.20 -6.32 -30.11
CA GLN A 286 16.42 -7.76 -30.33
C GLN A 286 15.11 -8.51 -30.57
N LEU A 287 14.04 -8.16 -29.85
CA LEU A 287 12.71 -8.73 -30.02
C LEU A 287 12.15 -8.39 -31.41
N ASN A 288 12.24 -7.13 -31.84
CA ASN A 288 11.81 -6.71 -33.18
C ASN A 288 12.57 -7.45 -34.29
N GLU A 289 13.89 -7.64 -34.14
CA GLU A 289 14.70 -8.42 -35.08
C GLU A 289 14.32 -9.91 -35.10
N ALA A 290 14.00 -10.48 -33.93
CA ALA A 290 13.51 -11.85 -33.83
C ALA A 290 12.13 -11.99 -34.49
N GLU A 291 11.22 -11.04 -34.29
CA GLU A 291 9.92 -11.02 -34.96
C GLU A 291 10.05 -10.89 -36.48
N GLU A 292 10.95 -10.03 -36.98
CA GLU A 292 11.22 -9.95 -38.43
C GLU A 292 11.78 -11.27 -38.98
N ARG A 293 12.67 -11.95 -38.23
CA ARG A 293 13.19 -13.28 -38.60
C ARG A 293 12.07 -14.32 -38.67
N VAL A 294 11.22 -14.40 -37.63
CA VAL A 294 10.07 -15.31 -37.58
C VAL A 294 9.10 -15.03 -38.73
N LYS A 295 8.82 -13.76 -39.04
CA LYS A 295 7.98 -13.37 -40.19
C LYS A 295 8.59 -13.88 -41.50
N ARG A 296 9.90 -13.72 -41.69
CA ARG A 296 10.63 -14.17 -42.89
C ARG A 296 10.58 -15.70 -43.05
N GLU A 297 10.86 -16.44 -41.97
CA GLU A 297 10.79 -17.90 -41.96
C GLU A 297 9.36 -18.42 -42.16
N SER A 298 8.36 -17.77 -41.57
CA SER A 298 6.95 -18.12 -41.78
C SER A 298 6.50 -17.89 -43.23
N GLY A 299 6.99 -16.84 -43.89
CA GLY A 299 6.74 -16.59 -45.30
C GLY A 299 7.35 -17.66 -46.18
N LEU A 300 8.64 -17.98 -45.97
CA LEU A 300 9.33 -19.06 -46.69
C LEU A 300 8.64 -20.42 -46.49
N LYS A 301 8.20 -20.72 -45.27
CA LYS A 301 7.43 -21.94 -44.99
C LYS A 301 6.11 -21.97 -45.78
N GLY A 302 5.35 -20.87 -45.79
CA GLY A 302 4.12 -20.77 -46.57
C GLY A 302 4.32 -20.90 -48.08
N ASP A 303 5.47 -20.44 -48.60
CA ASP A 303 5.82 -20.61 -50.01
C ASP A 303 6.22 -22.05 -50.35
N VAL A 304 6.94 -22.74 -49.44
CA VAL A 304 7.27 -24.16 -49.58
C VAL A 304 6.03 -25.05 -49.47
N ASP A 305 5.13 -24.75 -48.52
CA ASP A 305 3.87 -25.49 -48.36
C ASP A 305 2.99 -25.38 -49.63
N LYS A 306 2.99 -24.22 -50.32
CA LYS A 306 2.31 -24.03 -51.62
C LYS A 306 2.98 -24.77 -52.79
N GLN A 307 4.26 -25.10 -52.69
CA GLN A 307 4.97 -25.88 -53.71
C GLN A 307 4.77 -27.40 -53.52
N LEU A 308 4.25 -27.81 -52.36
CA LEU A 308 3.98 -29.20 -51.99
C LEU A 308 2.51 -29.62 -52.20
N GLU A 309 1.58 -28.66 -52.39
CA GLU A 309 0.21 -28.87 -52.90
C GLU A 309 0.16 -28.87 -54.44
#